data_AF-A0A7J5ESK8-F1
#
_entry.id   AF-A0A7J5ESK8-F1
#
_cell.length_a   1.000
_cell.length_b   1.000
_cell.length_c   1.000
_cell.angle_alpha   90.00
_cell.angle_beta   90.00
_cell.angle_gamma   90.00
#
_symmetry.space_group_name_H-M   'P 1'
#
loop_
_entity.id
_entity.type
_entity.pdbx_description
1 polymer ?
#
loop_
_entity_poly.entity_id
_entity_poly.type
_entity_poly.pdbx_seq_one_letter_code
_entity_poly.pdbx_strand_id
1 'polypeptide(L)'
;MKKTVNPSAAIVFGANLKPIRATSTYAAGLQMLLQQEDDAKEAFDTIKGTCGIDVPTAIADVTVIMKEDEKPLVVFGLDGLDEPRVVGCLEKIGAKMSGKPDLKVSRKKVGKLTEYSIQGERKKLYAAWLAPDVIAFTDDPGDKGKLTRALAGRAPRGVVGQGLAKLSTSAPIWAAVAKKEKESIGTILGGYGQVDISGGTVTLTAHVIWSKPGEATAALADVQKGLAEAKVEAAKMPAVVKVLNTVTVGTTGKELDVKASVEDADIVGLLPQLDKIF
;
A
#
# COMPACT_ATOMS: atom_id res chain seq x y z
N MET A 1 13.82 -2.08 1.98
CA MET A 1 13.24 -2.38 0.64
C MET A 1 13.76 -1.55 -0.54
N LYS A 2 14.30 -0.34 -0.37
CA LYS A 2 14.72 0.54 -1.51
C LYS A 2 15.62 -0.12 -2.57
N LYS A 3 16.40 -1.15 -2.22
CA LYS A 3 17.36 -1.83 -3.11
C LYS A 3 16.81 -3.05 -3.87
N THR A 4 15.58 -3.50 -3.59
CA THR A 4 15.01 -4.78 -4.09
C THR A 4 13.69 -4.62 -4.84
N VAL A 5 13.30 -3.40 -5.18
CA VAL A 5 12.11 -3.12 -6.01
C VAL A 5 12.44 -3.40 -7.47
N ASN A 6 11.49 -3.87 -8.27
CA ASN A 6 11.67 -4.16 -9.69
C ASN A 6 12.02 -2.89 -10.51
N PRO A 7 12.95 -2.94 -11.49
CA PRO A 7 13.45 -1.74 -12.15
C PRO A 7 12.41 -1.08 -13.06
N SER A 8 11.43 -1.86 -13.50
CA SER A 8 10.30 -1.43 -14.33
C SER A 8 9.02 -1.28 -13.52
N ALA A 9 9.10 -1.15 -12.18
CA ALA A 9 7.94 -0.80 -11.37
C ALA A 9 7.41 0.56 -11.81
N ALA A 10 6.12 0.61 -12.12
CA ALA A 10 5.38 1.84 -12.40
C ALA A 10 4.81 2.42 -11.10
N ILE A 11 4.47 1.57 -10.12
CA ILE A 11 3.95 2.00 -8.82
C ILE A 11 4.65 1.22 -7.72
N VAL A 12 5.05 1.94 -6.68
CA VAL A 12 5.56 1.37 -5.44
C VAL A 12 4.87 2.09 -4.31
N PHE A 13 4.15 1.33 -3.51
CA PHE A 13 3.43 1.83 -2.33
C PHE A 13 3.93 1.07 -1.11
N GLY A 14 4.06 1.74 0.02
CA GLY A 14 4.30 1.09 1.29
C GLY A 14 3.54 1.76 2.42
N ALA A 15 3.17 0.95 3.40
CA ALA A 15 2.50 1.38 4.61
C ALA A 15 3.11 0.67 5.83
N ASN A 16 3.61 1.46 6.78
CA ASN A 16 3.96 0.99 8.12
C ASN A 16 2.70 1.06 8.98
N LEU A 17 2.12 -0.11 9.29
CA LEU A 17 0.82 -0.17 9.96
C LEU A 17 0.92 0.11 11.46
N LYS A 18 2.10 0.03 12.08
CA LYS A 18 2.26 0.30 13.53
C LYS A 18 1.77 1.70 13.94
N PRO A 19 2.25 2.81 13.36
CA PRO A 19 1.73 4.15 13.68
C PRO A 19 0.30 4.37 13.17
N ILE A 20 -0.10 3.73 12.07
CA ILE A 20 -1.43 3.89 11.48
C ILE A 20 -2.51 3.26 12.37
N ARG A 21 -2.26 2.09 12.96
CA ARG A 21 -3.23 1.38 13.79
C ARG A 21 -3.71 2.16 15.01
N ALA A 22 -2.92 3.12 15.47
CA ALA A 22 -3.28 3.98 16.58
C ALA A 22 -4.28 5.08 16.18
N THR A 23 -4.57 5.25 14.89
CA THR A 23 -5.49 6.28 14.41
C THR A 23 -6.94 5.79 14.41
N SER A 24 -7.85 6.73 14.65
CA SER A 24 -9.28 6.51 14.53
C SER A 24 -9.70 6.25 13.08
N THR A 25 -9.01 6.88 12.11
CA THR A 25 -9.21 6.62 10.67
C THR A 25 -8.93 5.16 10.32
N TYR A 26 -7.88 4.55 10.86
CA TYR A 26 -7.59 3.14 10.60
C TYR A 26 -8.67 2.22 11.14
N ALA A 27 -9.12 2.45 12.38
CA ALA A 27 -10.18 1.65 12.99
C ALA A 27 -11.48 1.71 12.17
N ALA A 28 -11.88 2.92 11.75
CA ALA A 28 -13.04 3.13 10.90
C ALA A 28 -12.88 2.47 9.52
N GLY A 29 -11.74 2.67 8.85
CA GLY A 29 -11.46 2.10 7.54
C GLY A 29 -11.41 0.57 7.54
N LEU A 30 -10.79 -0.04 8.56
CA LEU A 30 -10.77 -1.49 8.72
C LEU A 30 -12.19 -2.02 8.96
N GLN A 31 -12.99 -1.34 9.79
CA GLN A 31 -14.37 -1.74 10.01
C GLN A 31 -15.19 -1.68 8.71
N MET A 32 -15.06 -0.61 7.93
CA MET A 32 -15.73 -0.49 6.63
C MET A 32 -15.30 -1.60 5.66
N LEU A 33 -13.99 -1.87 5.56
CA LEU A 33 -13.47 -2.97 4.73
C LEU A 33 -14.09 -4.31 5.13
N LEU A 34 -14.11 -4.64 6.42
CA LEU A 34 -14.67 -5.89 6.92
C LEU A 34 -16.20 -5.97 6.84
N GLN A 35 -16.88 -4.84 6.63
CA GLN A 35 -18.31 -4.79 6.33
C GLN A 35 -18.61 -4.94 4.83
N GLN A 36 -17.66 -4.60 3.97
CA GLN A 36 -17.79 -4.72 2.51
C GLN A 36 -17.28 -6.07 1.99
N GLU A 37 -16.30 -6.66 2.66
CA GLU A 37 -15.62 -7.90 2.27
C GLU A 37 -15.90 -9.00 3.31
N ASP A 38 -17.09 -9.60 3.24
CA ASP A 38 -17.52 -10.68 4.15
C ASP A 38 -16.53 -11.85 4.17
N ASP A 39 -15.97 -12.21 3.00
CA ASP A 39 -14.95 -13.25 2.87
C ASP A 39 -13.67 -12.92 3.65
N ALA A 40 -13.25 -11.65 3.63
CA ALA A 40 -12.07 -11.20 4.38
C ALA A 40 -12.33 -11.25 5.89
N LYS A 41 -13.53 -10.86 6.30
CA LYS A 41 -13.98 -10.97 7.69
C LYS A 41 -13.99 -12.41 8.17
N GLU A 42 -14.61 -13.31 7.41
CA GLU A 42 -14.65 -14.74 7.73
C GLU A 42 -13.24 -15.35 7.79
N ALA A 43 -12.36 -14.98 6.85
CA ALA A 43 -10.97 -15.43 6.86
C ALA A 43 -10.23 -14.94 8.11
N PHE A 44 -10.40 -13.68 8.51
CA PHE A 44 -9.76 -13.13 9.71
C PHE A 44 -10.27 -13.81 10.98
N ASP A 45 -11.58 -13.98 11.09
CA ASP A 45 -12.21 -14.65 12.24
C ASP A 45 -11.78 -16.13 12.31
N THR A 46 -11.66 -16.81 11.16
CA THR A 46 -11.17 -18.19 11.07
C THR A 46 -9.71 -18.31 11.51
N ILE A 47 -8.83 -17.43 11.02
CA ILE A 47 -7.41 -17.40 11.39
C ILE A 47 -7.27 -17.11 12.89
N LYS A 48 -8.04 -16.15 13.41
CA LYS A 48 -8.03 -15.80 14.83
C LYS A 48 -8.51 -16.95 15.71
N GLY A 49 -9.67 -17.54 15.40
CA GLY A 49 -10.23 -18.63 16.18
C GLY A 49 -9.43 -19.93 16.11
N THR A 50 -8.77 -20.20 14.98
CA THR A 50 -8.04 -21.46 14.76
C THR A 50 -6.57 -21.37 15.19
N CYS A 51 -5.95 -20.22 14.95
CA CYS A 51 -4.50 -20.03 15.12
C CYS A 51 -4.13 -19.08 16.26
N GLY A 52 -5.09 -18.36 16.84
CA GLY A 52 -4.81 -17.29 17.81
C GLY A 52 -4.08 -16.10 17.19
N ILE A 53 -4.15 -15.95 15.85
CA ILE A 53 -3.47 -14.90 15.11
C ILE A 53 -4.49 -13.81 14.78
N ASP A 54 -4.27 -12.62 15.31
CA ASP A 54 -5.06 -11.44 14.97
C ASP A 54 -4.44 -10.76 13.75
N VAL A 55 -4.91 -11.12 12.54
CA VAL A 55 -4.31 -10.69 11.27
C VAL A 55 -4.10 -9.17 11.17
N PRO A 56 -5.09 -8.32 11.54
CA PRO A 56 -4.92 -6.87 11.47
C PRO A 56 -3.77 -6.35 12.33
N THR A 57 -3.45 -7.00 13.45
CA THR A 57 -2.33 -6.64 14.34
C THR A 57 -1.03 -7.40 14.03
N ALA A 58 -1.11 -8.51 13.31
CA ALA A 58 0.05 -9.31 12.91
C ALA A 58 0.81 -8.74 11.71
N ILE A 59 0.20 -7.92 10.85
CA ILE A 59 0.88 -7.34 9.66
C ILE A 59 1.57 -6.01 10.02
N ALA A 60 2.85 -6.03 10.37
CA ALA A 60 3.58 -4.82 10.77
C ALA A 60 3.65 -3.76 9.66
N ASP A 61 3.91 -4.19 8.43
CA ASP A 61 3.99 -3.33 7.25
C ASP A 61 3.57 -4.06 5.98
N VAL A 62 3.16 -3.27 4.99
CA VAL A 62 2.80 -3.74 3.65
C VAL A 62 3.60 -2.96 2.63
N THR A 63 4.10 -3.62 1.60
CA THR A 63 4.63 -2.97 0.39
C THR A 63 4.03 -3.62 -0.83
N VAL A 64 3.51 -2.80 -1.74
CA VAL A 64 2.94 -3.23 -3.02
C VAL A 64 3.80 -2.67 -4.15
N ILE A 65 4.23 -3.55 -5.04
CA ILE A 65 5.03 -3.19 -6.22
C ILE A 65 4.23 -3.63 -7.44
N MET A 66 3.93 -2.67 -8.32
CA MET A 66 3.21 -2.92 -9.58
C MET A 66 4.04 -2.41 -10.75
N LYS A 67 3.98 -3.14 -11.86
CA LYS A 67 4.41 -2.62 -13.16
C LYS A 67 3.17 -2.24 -13.95
N GLU A 68 3.39 -1.46 -15.01
CA GLU A 68 2.35 -1.19 -16.00
C GLU A 68 1.81 -2.53 -16.54
N ASP A 69 0.49 -2.72 -16.46
CA ASP A 69 -0.26 -3.91 -16.91
C ASP A 69 0.11 -5.26 -16.26
N GLU A 70 0.92 -5.27 -15.19
CA GLU A 70 1.16 -6.46 -14.37
C GLU A 70 0.48 -6.37 -13.01
N LYS A 71 -0.06 -7.52 -12.59
CA LYS A 71 -0.66 -7.68 -11.27
C LYS A 71 0.42 -7.62 -10.16
N PRO A 72 0.10 -7.15 -8.94
CA PRO A 72 1.08 -6.73 -7.95
C PRO A 72 1.92 -7.87 -7.36
N LEU A 73 3.16 -7.51 -6.98
CA LEU A 73 3.88 -8.19 -5.90
C LEU A 73 3.53 -7.51 -4.58
N VAL A 74 2.98 -8.29 -3.65
CA VAL A 74 2.66 -7.82 -2.30
C VAL A 74 3.68 -8.41 -1.34
N VAL A 75 4.22 -7.58 -0.46
CA VAL A 75 5.17 -7.93 0.58
C VAL A 75 4.59 -7.53 1.93
N PHE A 76 4.59 -8.43 2.89
CA PHE A 76 4.21 -8.16 4.26
C PHE A 76 5.39 -8.35 5.20
N GLY A 77 5.65 -7.35 6.03
CA GLY A 77 6.36 -7.53 7.28
C GLY A 77 5.38 -7.99 8.35
N LEU A 78 5.74 -9.03 9.10
CA LEU A 78 4.91 -9.66 10.10
C LEU A 78 5.48 -9.40 11.50
N ASP A 79 4.61 -9.16 12.48
CA ASP A 79 4.99 -9.02 13.88
C ASP A 79 4.77 -10.35 14.61
N GLY A 80 5.87 -10.97 15.06
CA GLY A 80 5.84 -12.22 15.80
C GLY A 80 5.42 -13.46 15.00
N LEU A 81 5.24 -13.38 13.67
CA LEU A 81 4.98 -14.53 12.81
C LEU A 81 6.16 -14.83 11.92
N ASP A 82 6.59 -16.08 11.93
CA ASP A 82 7.60 -16.63 11.03
C ASP A 82 7.01 -17.73 10.13
N GLU A 83 7.82 -18.25 9.22
CA GLU A 83 7.41 -19.33 8.32
C GLU A 83 6.82 -20.55 9.05
N PRO A 84 7.46 -21.11 10.10
CA PRO A 84 6.86 -22.18 10.91
C PRO A 84 5.48 -21.86 11.47
N ARG A 85 5.28 -20.67 12.07
CA ARG A 85 3.99 -20.29 12.66
C ARG A 85 2.89 -20.12 11.62
N VAL A 86 3.21 -19.52 10.47
CA VAL A 86 2.27 -19.39 9.35
C VAL A 86 1.88 -20.76 8.80
N VAL A 87 2.86 -21.63 8.57
CA VAL A 87 2.61 -22.99 8.06
C VAL A 87 1.79 -23.81 9.05
N GLY A 88 2.11 -23.74 10.34
CA GLY A 88 1.33 -24.40 11.39
C GLY A 88 -0.12 -23.91 11.44
N CYS A 89 -0.36 -22.62 11.18
CA CYS A 89 -1.72 -22.10 11.04
C CYS A 89 -2.43 -22.65 9.80
N LEU A 90 -1.77 -22.68 8.64
CA LEU A 90 -2.32 -23.26 7.41
C LEU A 90 -2.68 -24.74 7.58
N GLU A 91 -1.85 -25.53 8.27
CA GLU A 91 -2.15 -26.93 8.60
C GLU A 91 -3.41 -27.06 9.46
N LYS A 92 -3.55 -26.24 10.52
CA LYS A 92 -4.73 -26.27 11.39
C LYS A 92 -6.01 -25.88 10.66
N ILE A 93 -5.96 -24.83 9.84
CA ILE A 93 -7.10 -24.39 9.03
C ILE A 93 -7.45 -25.48 8.01
N GLY A 94 -6.45 -26.00 7.27
CA GLY A 94 -6.65 -27.06 6.30
C GLY A 94 -7.24 -28.33 6.93
N ALA A 95 -6.76 -28.74 8.10
CA ALA A 95 -7.30 -29.88 8.85
C ALA A 95 -8.77 -29.67 9.24
N LYS A 96 -9.12 -28.47 9.74
CA LYS A 96 -10.48 -28.09 10.08
C LYS A 96 -11.41 -28.09 8.86
N MET A 97 -10.98 -27.53 7.73
CA MET A 97 -11.79 -27.42 6.51
C MET A 97 -11.95 -28.74 5.77
N SER A 98 -10.92 -29.59 5.77
CA SER A 98 -10.94 -30.87 5.04
C SER A 98 -11.43 -32.06 5.87
N GLY A 99 -11.59 -31.89 7.19
CA GLY A 99 -11.88 -32.99 8.12
C GLY A 99 -10.72 -33.97 8.30
N LYS A 100 -9.51 -33.65 7.81
CA LYS A 100 -8.32 -34.49 7.90
C LYS A 100 -7.39 -33.96 9.01
N PRO A 101 -7.43 -34.52 10.24
CA PRO A 101 -6.66 -34.00 11.37
C PRO A 101 -5.14 -34.04 11.13
N ASP A 102 -4.67 -34.99 10.31
CA ASP A 102 -3.26 -35.19 9.99
C ASP A 102 -2.82 -34.46 8.70
N LEU A 103 -3.57 -33.46 8.24
CA LEU A 103 -3.18 -32.69 7.07
C LEU A 103 -1.84 -32.00 7.31
N LYS A 104 -0.85 -32.33 6.46
CA LYS A 104 0.48 -31.75 6.48
C LYS A 104 0.79 -30.97 5.21
N VAL A 105 1.38 -29.80 5.40
CA VAL A 105 1.86 -28.96 4.30
C VAL A 105 3.33 -29.27 4.07
N SER A 106 3.61 -29.88 2.91
CA SER A 106 4.99 -30.08 2.45
C SER A 106 5.59 -28.76 1.99
N ARG A 107 6.89 -28.58 2.26
CA ARG A 107 7.63 -27.35 1.96
C ARG A 107 8.86 -27.70 1.13
N LYS A 108 9.02 -27.04 -0.01
CA LYS A 108 10.24 -27.14 -0.83
C LYS A 108 10.81 -25.76 -1.07
N LYS A 109 12.01 -25.52 -0.54
CA LYS A 109 12.69 -24.23 -0.62
C LYS A 109 13.73 -24.21 -1.74
N VAL A 110 13.72 -23.15 -2.55
CA VAL A 110 14.73 -22.86 -3.58
C VAL A 110 15.13 -21.38 -3.44
N GLY A 111 16.27 -21.14 -2.81
CA GLY A 111 16.67 -19.77 -2.43
C GLY A 111 15.65 -19.15 -1.47
N LYS A 112 15.06 -18.02 -1.86
CA LYS A 112 14.02 -17.33 -1.08
C LYS A 112 12.60 -17.86 -1.33
N LEU A 113 12.40 -18.61 -2.41
CA LEU A 113 11.09 -19.11 -2.82
C LEU A 113 10.78 -20.42 -2.08
N THR A 114 9.59 -20.49 -1.47
CA THR A 114 9.03 -21.71 -0.88
C THR A 114 7.82 -22.15 -1.69
N GLU A 115 7.83 -23.40 -2.11
CA GLU A 115 6.67 -24.13 -2.64
C GLU A 115 5.98 -24.85 -1.48
N TYR A 116 4.68 -24.61 -1.32
CA TYR A 116 3.78 -25.30 -0.41
C TYR A 116 2.87 -26.24 -1.19
N SER A 117 2.76 -27.48 -0.73
CA SER A 117 1.88 -28.48 -1.33
C SER A 117 1.25 -29.38 -0.28
N ILE A 118 0.03 -29.83 -0.54
CA ILE A 118 -0.68 -30.82 0.28
C ILE A 118 -0.71 -32.13 -0.49
N GLN A 119 -0.50 -33.26 0.19
CA GLN A 119 -0.51 -34.58 -0.46
C GLN A 119 -1.88 -34.85 -1.09
N GLY A 120 -1.89 -35.29 -2.35
CA GLY A 120 -3.11 -35.54 -3.12
C GLY A 120 -3.66 -34.29 -3.83
N GLU A 121 -3.18 -33.10 -3.48
CA GLU A 121 -3.55 -31.86 -4.16
C GLU A 121 -2.59 -31.54 -5.31
N ARG A 122 -3.15 -31.22 -6.47
CA ARG A 122 -2.36 -30.82 -7.65
C ARG A 122 -1.92 -29.36 -7.58
N LYS A 123 -2.74 -28.51 -6.95
CA LYS A 123 -2.46 -27.08 -6.80
C LYS A 123 -1.37 -26.89 -5.76
N LYS A 124 -0.44 -26.00 -6.07
CA LYS A 124 0.67 -25.62 -5.20
C LYS A 124 0.58 -24.12 -4.94
N LEU A 125 1.09 -23.70 -3.80
CA LEU A 125 1.20 -22.29 -3.46
C LEU A 125 2.67 -21.90 -3.42
N TYR A 126 2.98 -20.71 -3.89
CA TYR A 126 4.31 -20.17 -3.97
C TYR A 126 4.35 -18.85 -3.21
N ALA A 127 5.26 -18.75 -2.25
CA ALA A 127 5.60 -17.49 -1.58
C ALA A 127 7.12 -17.37 -1.47
N ALA A 128 7.59 -16.16 -1.17
CA ALA A 128 8.99 -15.93 -0.91
C ALA A 128 9.22 -15.31 0.46
N TRP A 129 10.02 -15.97 1.28
CA TRP A 129 10.48 -15.44 2.56
C TRP A 129 11.73 -14.61 2.32
N LEU A 130 11.57 -13.29 2.37
CA LEU A 130 12.65 -12.33 2.14
C LEU A 130 13.51 -12.13 3.39
N ALA A 131 12.89 -12.35 4.56
CA ALA A 131 13.47 -12.43 5.90
C ALA A 131 12.60 -13.42 6.73
N PRO A 132 12.99 -13.80 7.97
CA PRO A 132 12.20 -14.72 8.79
C PRO A 132 10.74 -14.30 9.01
N ASP A 133 10.50 -13.00 9.02
CA ASP A 133 9.24 -12.31 9.30
C ASP A 133 8.72 -11.50 8.10
N VAL A 134 9.32 -11.65 6.92
CA VAL A 134 8.91 -10.92 5.71
C VAL A 134 8.57 -11.89 4.60
N ILE A 135 7.30 -11.91 4.21
CA ILE A 135 6.75 -12.78 3.17
C ILE A 135 6.30 -11.97 1.95
N ALA A 136 6.53 -12.49 0.75
CA ALA A 136 6.08 -11.91 -0.49
C ALA A 136 5.30 -12.92 -1.33
N PHE A 137 4.23 -12.47 -1.98
CA PHE A 137 3.42 -13.26 -2.91
C PHE A 137 2.88 -12.38 -4.04
N THR A 138 2.47 -13.04 -5.11
CA THR A 138 1.73 -12.43 -6.21
C THR A 138 0.24 -12.69 -6.03
N ASP A 139 -0.60 -11.90 -6.69
CA ASP A 139 -2.05 -12.10 -6.78
C ASP A 139 -2.47 -13.48 -7.30
N ASP A 140 -1.58 -14.19 -8.00
CA ASP A 140 -1.73 -15.61 -8.31
C ASP A 140 -0.67 -16.39 -7.52
N PRO A 141 -1.05 -17.03 -6.39
CA PRO A 141 -0.11 -17.80 -5.59
C PRO A 141 0.27 -19.14 -6.25
N GLY A 142 -0.38 -19.55 -7.34
CA GLY A 142 -0.05 -20.78 -8.09
C GLY A 142 1.03 -20.59 -9.15
N ASP A 143 1.35 -19.35 -9.53
CA ASP A 143 2.31 -19.04 -10.60
C ASP A 143 3.72 -18.76 -10.04
N LYS A 144 4.51 -19.84 -9.92
CA LYS A 144 5.94 -19.75 -9.56
C LYS A 144 6.73 -18.81 -10.47
N GLY A 145 6.44 -18.81 -11.77
CA GLY A 145 7.16 -18.04 -12.77
C GLY A 145 6.93 -16.54 -12.60
N LYS A 146 5.69 -16.15 -12.29
CA LYS A 146 5.32 -14.77 -11.97
C LYS A 146 6.00 -14.28 -10.69
N LEU A 147 5.95 -15.05 -9.60
CA LEU A 147 6.65 -14.68 -8.36
C LEU A 147 8.16 -14.55 -8.59
N THR A 148 8.77 -15.49 -9.33
CA THR A 148 10.21 -15.46 -9.64
C THR A 148 10.57 -14.20 -10.44
N ARG A 149 9.79 -13.85 -11.47
CA ARG A 149 9.99 -12.63 -12.28
C ARG A 149 9.81 -11.35 -11.47
N ALA A 150 8.83 -11.33 -10.56
CA ALA A 150 8.60 -10.19 -9.68
C ALA A 150 9.78 -9.95 -8.73
N LEU A 151 10.35 -11.02 -8.18
CA LEU A 151 11.48 -11.00 -7.25
C LEU A 151 12.84 -10.71 -7.89
N ALA A 152 12.99 -10.88 -9.20
CA ALA A 152 14.25 -10.63 -9.92
C ALA A 152 14.63 -9.14 -10.05
N GLY A 153 13.97 -8.25 -9.30
CA GLY A 153 14.13 -6.81 -9.35
C GLY A 153 15.50 -6.27 -8.95
N ARG A 154 16.02 -5.34 -9.75
CA ARG A 154 17.07 -4.36 -9.42
C ARG A 154 16.46 -3.01 -9.10
N ALA A 155 17.18 -2.17 -8.34
CA ALA A 155 16.74 -0.82 -7.97
C ALA A 155 15.98 -0.06 -9.09
N PRO A 156 14.84 0.57 -8.76
CA PRO A 156 13.98 1.27 -9.71
C PRO A 156 14.69 2.45 -10.34
N ARG A 157 14.37 2.71 -11.60
CA ARG A 157 14.93 3.80 -12.40
C ARG A 157 13.85 4.86 -12.68
N GLY A 158 14.27 5.96 -13.31
CA GLY A 158 13.37 7.03 -13.72
C GLY A 158 12.63 7.66 -12.54
N VAL A 159 11.36 8.00 -12.75
CA VAL A 159 10.52 8.74 -11.80
C VAL A 159 10.32 7.98 -10.48
N VAL A 160 10.04 6.68 -10.53
CA VAL A 160 9.91 5.87 -9.30
C VAL A 160 11.24 5.84 -8.53
N GLY A 161 12.37 5.63 -9.23
CA GLY A 161 13.69 5.66 -8.62
C GLY A 161 14.01 7.01 -7.94
N GLN A 162 13.72 8.12 -8.62
CA GLN A 162 13.86 9.48 -8.09
C GLN A 162 12.97 9.69 -6.86
N GLY A 163 11.70 9.29 -6.93
CA GLY A 163 10.75 9.42 -5.81
C GLY A 163 11.20 8.64 -4.58
N LEU A 164 11.53 7.35 -4.74
CA LEU A 164 11.99 6.51 -3.62
C LEU A 164 13.31 7.00 -3.00
N ALA A 165 14.16 7.69 -3.75
CA ALA A 165 15.37 8.30 -3.22
C ALA A 165 15.06 9.44 -2.25
N LYS A 166 13.96 10.18 -2.47
CA LYS A 166 13.52 11.33 -1.67
C LYS A 166 12.56 10.98 -0.54
N LEU A 167 11.84 9.86 -0.65
CA LEU A 167 10.88 9.42 0.37
C LEU A 167 11.53 8.84 1.62
N SER A 168 10.89 9.04 2.77
CA SER A 168 11.12 8.25 3.97
C SER A 168 10.32 6.96 3.90
N THR A 169 10.97 5.82 3.62
CA THR A 169 10.26 4.52 3.58
C THR A 169 9.86 3.98 4.96
N SER A 170 10.17 4.70 6.03
CA SER A 170 9.67 4.44 7.38
C SER A 170 8.44 5.29 7.73
N ALA A 171 8.04 6.23 6.86
CA ALA A 171 6.81 7.00 7.03
C ALA A 171 5.61 6.04 7.10
N PRO A 172 4.55 6.38 7.86
CA PRO A 172 3.31 5.62 7.92
C PRO A 172 2.80 5.18 6.55
N ILE A 173 2.69 6.08 5.59
CA ILE A 173 2.33 5.76 4.20
C ILE A 173 3.31 6.45 3.28
N TRP A 174 3.70 5.80 2.18
CA TRP A 174 4.48 6.42 1.12
C TRP A 174 4.17 5.76 -0.22
N ALA A 175 4.31 6.51 -1.30
CA ALA A 175 4.13 6.01 -2.65
C ALA A 175 5.01 6.75 -3.65
N ALA A 176 5.48 6.04 -4.67
CA ALA A 176 6.09 6.60 -5.86
C ALA A 176 5.45 5.96 -7.10
N VAL A 177 5.08 6.79 -8.06
CA VAL A 177 4.34 6.42 -9.27
C VAL A 177 5.03 7.03 -10.48
N ALA A 178 5.24 6.25 -11.52
CA ALA A 178 5.57 6.69 -12.87
C ALA A 178 4.36 6.42 -13.76
N LYS A 179 3.70 7.50 -14.18
CA LYS A 179 2.62 7.45 -15.17
C LYS A 179 2.80 8.69 -16.04
N LYS A 180 3.02 8.47 -17.34
CA LYS A 180 3.18 9.56 -18.29
C LYS A 180 1.81 10.00 -18.76
N GLU A 181 1.46 11.26 -18.50
CA GLU A 181 0.15 11.81 -18.81
C GLU A 181 0.31 13.19 -19.45
N LYS A 182 -0.37 13.40 -20.57
CA LYS A 182 -0.28 14.66 -21.32
C LYS A 182 -1.43 15.57 -20.89
N GLU A 183 -1.07 16.73 -20.37
CA GLU A 183 -1.98 17.79 -19.96
C GLU A 183 -1.92 18.96 -20.94
N SER A 184 -2.87 19.90 -20.84
CA SER A 184 -2.87 21.13 -21.63
C SER A 184 -1.60 21.97 -21.42
N ILE A 185 -1.07 21.96 -20.19
CA ILE A 185 0.07 22.77 -19.76
C ILE A 185 1.43 22.05 -19.87
N GLY A 186 1.47 20.76 -20.17
CA GLY A 186 2.72 20.00 -20.19
C GLY A 186 2.56 18.49 -20.16
N THR A 187 3.57 17.78 -19.68
CA THR A 187 3.51 16.32 -19.51
C THR A 187 3.92 15.95 -18.09
N ILE A 188 2.99 15.33 -17.37
CA ILE A 188 3.26 14.70 -16.08
C ILE A 188 4.03 13.40 -16.35
N LEU A 189 5.10 13.17 -15.59
CA LEU A 189 5.90 11.93 -15.66
C LEU A 189 5.55 10.97 -14.52
N GLY A 190 4.87 11.46 -13.49
CA GLY A 190 4.43 10.73 -12.31
C GLY A 190 4.54 11.58 -11.07
N GLY A 191 4.69 10.94 -9.90
CA GLY A 191 4.78 11.65 -8.63
C GLY A 191 5.21 10.76 -7.49
N TYR A 192 5.45 11.36 -6.34
CA TYR A 192 5.75 10.64 -5.10
C TYR A 192 5.22 11.42 -3.90
N GLY A 193 4.92 10.72 -2.83
CA GLY A 193 4.43 11.35 -1.61
C GLY A 193 4.49 10.43 -0.40
N GLN A 194 4.32 11.02 0.77
CA GLN A 194 4.25 10.33 2.04
C GLN A 194 3.22 10.98 2.97
N VAL A 195 2.77 10.17 3.92
CA VAL A 195 1.93 10.59 5.03
C VAL A 195 2.72 10.38 6.32
N ASP A 196 2.81 11.43 7.11
CA ASP A 196 3.35 11.42 8.46
C ASP A 196 2.21 11.55 9.47
N ILE A 197 2.32 10.85 10.60
CA ILE A 197 1.33 10.85 11.68
C ILE A 197 2.06 11.19 12.97
N SER A 198 1.69 12.31 13.58
CA SER A 198 2.32 12.79 14.81
C SER A 198 1.32 13.58 15.65
N GLY A 199 1.17 13.22 16.92
CA GLY A 199 0.37 13.99 17.87
C GLY A 199 -1.12 14.10 17.54
N GLY A 200 -1.70 13.14 16.80
CA GLY A 200 -3.08 13.20 16.32
C GLY A 200 -3.25 13.91 14.98
N THR A 201 -2.19 14.55 14.48
CA THR A 201 -2.19 15.21 13.17
C THR A 201 -1.64 14.27 12.08
N VAL A 202 -2.31 14.26 10.94
CA VAL A 202 -1.92 13.58 9.71
C VAL A 202 -1.44 14.62 8.71
N THR A 203 -0.19 14.51 8.27
CA THR A 203 0.42 15.40 7.28
C THR A 203 0.68 14.64 5.99
N LEU A 204 0.07 15.08 4.88
CA LEU A 204 0.34 14.62 3.54
C LEU A 204 1.40 15.54 2.89
N THR A 205 2.42 14.95 2.29
CA THR A 205 3.32 15.63 1.35
C THR A 205 3.32 14.85 0.04
N ALA A 206 3.00 15.52 -1.06
CA ALA A 206 2.99 14.96 -2.40
C ALA A 206 3.75 15.86 -3.37
N HIS A 207 4.35 15.24 -4.38
CA HIS A 207 5.14 15.89 -5.41
C HIS A 207 4.71 15.33 -6.77
N VAL A 208 4.30 16.20 -7.69
CA VAL A 208 4.01 15.84 -9.09
C VAL A 208 5.19 16.26 -9.94
N ILE A 209 5.76 15.33 -10.70
CA ILE A 209 6.95 15.56 -11.52
C ILE A 209 6.52 15.86 -12.96
N TRP A 210 6.84 17.06 -13.42
CA TRP A 210 6.61 17.52 -14.78
C TRP A 210 7.81 17.24 -15.69
N SER A 211 7.58 17.27 -17.00
CA SER A 211 8.64 17.02 -17.97
C SER A 211 9.67 18.16 -17.99
N LYS A 212 9.22 19.40 -17.75
CA LYS A 212 10.04 20.62 -17.75
C LYS A 212 9.72 21.53 -16.55
N PRO A 213 10.68 22.35 -16.08
CA PRO A 213 10.46 23.24 -14.94
C PRO A 213 9.31 24.25 -15.12
N GLY A 214 9.22 24.88 -16.30
CA GLY A 214 8.16 25.88 -16.56
C GLY A 214 6.74 25.31 -16.53
N GLU A 215 6.58 24.01 -16.76
CA GLU A 215 5.28 23.34 -16.71
C GLU A 215 4.78 23.21 -15.27
N ALA A 216 5.66 22.96 -14.30
CA ALA A 216 5.29 22.91 -12.88
C ALA A 216 4.82 24.28 -12.37
N THR A 217 5.51 25.36 -12.75
CA THR A 217 5.10 26.73 -12.39
C THR A 217 3.76 27.12 -13.03
N ALA A 218 3.52 26.73 -14.29
CA ALA A 218 2.21 26.93 -14.92
C ALA A 218 1.11 26.14 -14.18
N ALA A 219 1.38 24.88 -13.82
CA ALA A 219 0.46 24.04 -13.05
C ALA A 219 0.11 24.62 -11.69
N LEU A 220 1.06 25.27 -11.02
CA LEU A 220 0.83 25.90 -9.72
C LEU A 220 -0.29 26.93 -9.79
N ALA A 221 -0.33 27.75 -10.83
CA ALA A 221 -1.38 28.77 -10.99
C ALA A 221 -2.77 28.12 -11.15
N ASP A 222 -2.86 27.07 -11.99
CA ASP A 222 -4.11 26.34 -12.21
C ASP A 222 -4.58 25.63 -10.93
N VAL A 223 -3.66 25.02 -10.18
CA VAL A 223 -3.98 24.36 -8.90
C VAL A 223 -4.40 25.36 -7.83
N GLN A 224 -3.76 26.53 -7.74
CA GLN A 224 -4.17 27.58 -6.81
C GLN A 224 -5.57 28.10 -7.12
N LYS A 225 -5.90 28.27 -8.41
CA LYS A 225 -7.23 28.64 -8.86
C LYS A 225 -8.25 27.56 -8.52
N GLY A 226 -7.98 26.30 -8.86
CA GLY A 226 -8.86 25.17 -8.55
C GLY A 226 -9.07 24.97 -7.05
N LEU A 227 -8.03 25.21 -6.23
CA LEU A 227 -8.15 25.17 -4.76
C LEU A 227 -9.05 26.29 -4.23
N ALA A 228 -8.99 27.50 -4.82
CA ALA A 228 -9.88 28.59 -4.45
C ALA A 228 -11.34 28.28 -4.83
N GLU A 229 -11.57 27.73 -6.02
CA GLU A 229 -12.90 27.29 -6.49
C GLU A 229 -13.45 26.16 -5.60
N ALA A 230 -12.64 25.14 -5.32
CA ALA A 230 -13.04 24.03 -4.43
C ALA A 230 -13.43 24.51 -3.03
N LYS A 231 -12.77 25.54 -2.48
CA LYS A 231 -13.16 26.14 -1.19
C LYS A 231 -14.53 26.81 -1.25
N VAL A 232 -14.88 27.43 -2.38
CA VAL A 232 -16.19 28.04 -2.60
C VAL A 232 -17.28 26.97 -2.73
N GLU A 233 -17.03 25.93 -3.52
CA GLU A 233 -17.98 24.83 -3.71
C GLU A 233 -18.22 24.06 -2.41
N ALA A 234 -17.16 23.80 -1.65
CA ALA A 234 -17.21 23.11 -0.38
C ALA A 234 -17.75 23.97 0.77
N ALA A 235 -18.16 25.23 0.56
CA ALA A 235 -18.55 26.14 1.64
C ALA A 235 -19.62 25.59 2.60
N LYS A 236 -20.48 24.67 2.12
CA LYS A 236 -21.52 24.00 2.93
C LYS A 236 -21.05 22.71 3.62
N MET A 237 -19.78 22.35 3.47
CA MET A 237 -19.14 21.13 3.99
C MET A 237 -17.96 21.54 4.89
N PRO A 238 -18.21 21.92 6.15
CA PRO A 238 -17.20 22.50 7.03
C PRO A 238 -15.94 21.62 7.20
N ALA A 239 -16.11 20.29 7.24
CA ALA A 239 -15.02 19.34 7.32
C ALA A 239 -14.11 19.41 6.08
N VAL A 240 -14.69 19.50 4.88
CA VAL A 240 -13.92 19.61 3.62
C VAL A 240 -13.18 20.95 3.56
N VAL A 241 -13.85 22.07 3.90
CA VAL A 241 -13.22 23.39 3.92
C VAL A 241 -12.06 23.45 4.90
N LYS A 242 -12.20 22.83 6.08
CA LYS A 242 -11.13 22.73 7.07
C LYS A 242 -9.88 22.09 6.47
N VAL A 243 -10.03 20.98 5.74
CA VAL A 243 -8.91 20.32 5.05
C VAL A 243 -8.36 21.16 3.91
N LEU A 244 -9.20 21.72 3.03
CA LEU A 244 -8.74 22.56 1.93
C LEU A 244 -7.96 23.79 2.41
N ASN A 245 -8.26 24.29 3.61
CA ASN A 245 -7.53 25.42 4.21
C ASN A 245 -6.13 25.07 4.70
N THR A 246 -5.80 23.78 4.87
CA THR A 246 -4.46 23.35 5.25
C THR A 246 -3.59 23.00 4.04
N VAL A 247 -4.18 22.95 2.85
CA VAL A 247 -3.47 22.71 1.60
C VAL A 247 -2.58 23.91 1.27
N THR A 248 -1.29 23.63 1.13
CA THR A 248 -0.27 24.54 0.61
C THR A 248 0.33 23.94 -0.65
N VAL A 249 0.56 24.79 -1.65
CA VAL A 249 1.11 24.38 -2.95
C VAL A 249 2.29 25.25 -3.31
N GLY A 250 3.32 24.64 -3.92
CA GLY A 250 4.56 25.29 -4.30
C GLY A 250 5.22 24.58 -5.47
N THR A 251 6.39 25.05 -5.90
CA THR A 251 7.15 24.35 -6.95
C THR A 251 8.64 24.37 -6.65
N THR A 252 9.32 23.30 -7.06
CA THR A 252 10.78 23.15 -6.96
C THR A 252 11.31 22.54 -8.25
N GLY A 253 11.84 23.38 -9.15
CA GLY A 253 12.35 22.92 -10.45
C GLY A 253 11.23 22.29 -11.29
N LYS A 254 11.27 20.97 -11.49
CA LYS A 254 10.23 20.21 -12.23
C LYS A 254 9.09 19.70 -11.36
N GLU A 255 9.14 19.95 -10.05
CA GLU A 255 8.21 19.38 -9.10
C GLU A 255 7.17 20.43 -8.71
N LEU A 256 5.90 20.04 -8.77
CA LEU A 256 4.79 20.73 -8.10
C LEU A 256 4.62 20.06 -6.74
N ASP A 257 4.78 20.84 -5.68
CA ASP A 257 4.73 20.40 -4.30
C ASP A 257 3.33 20.67 -3.73
N VAL A 258 2.73 19.66 -3.10
CA VAL A 258 1.44 19.76 -2.41
C VAL A 258 1.62 19.26 -0.99
N LYS A 259 1.24 20.05 0.00
CA LYS A 259 1.24 19.65 1.40
C LYS A 259 -0.10 19.95 2.04
N ALA A 260 -0.61 19.04 2.86
CA ALA A 260 -1.81 19.24 3.65
C ALA A 260 -1.59 18.66 5.05
N SER A 261 -2.24 19.23 6.06
CA SER A 261 -2.15 18.77 7.44
C SER A 261 -3.51 18.83 8.09
N VAL A 262 -3.97 17.75 8.71
CA VAL A 262 -5.33 17.66 9.25
C VAL A 262 -5.33 16.79 10.51
N GLU A 263 -6.20 17.08 11.46
CA GLU A 263 -6.38 16.20 12.62
C GLU A 263 -7.04 14.88 12.18
N ASP A 264 -6.57 13.76 12.71
CA ASP A 264 -7.09 12.42 12.41
C ASP A 264 -8.62 12.33 12.61
N ALA A 265 -9.12 12.99 13.66
CA ALA A 265 -10.56 13.06 13.94
C ALA A 265 -11.38 13.74 12.83
N ASP A 266 -10.79 14.71 12.12
CA ASP A 266 -11.47 15.36 11.00
C ASP A 266 -11.52 14.46 9.76
N ILE A 267 -10.53 13.58 9.56
CA ILE A 267 -10.51 12.62 8.45
C ILE A 267 -11.65 11.62 8.59
N VAL A 268 -11.92 11.13 9.80
CA VAL A 268 -13.05 10.22 10.06
C VAL A 268 -14.37 10.83 9.60
N GLY A 269 -14.57 12.15 9.80
CA GLY A 269 -15.74 12.87 9.32
C GLY A 269 -15.85 12.97 7.79
N LEU A 270 -14.75 12.76 7.06
CA LEU A 270 -14.71 12.75 5.60
C LEU A 270 -14.99 11.37 4.99
N LEU A 271 -14.74 10.27 5.72
CA LEU A 271 -14.88 8.91 5.18
C LEU A 271 -16.24 8.66 4.49
N PRO A 272 -17.40 9.02 5.08
CA PRO A 272 -18.70 8.81 4.42
C PRO A 272 -18.96 9.71 3.20
N GLN A 273 -18.11 10.73 2.99
CA GLN A 273 -18.23 11.67 1.88
C GLN A 273 -17.33 11.26 0.71
N LEU A 274 -16.31 10.42 0.92
CA LEU A 274 -15.40 9.97 -0.13
C LEU A 274 -16.14 9.20 -1.24
N ASP A 275 -17.13 8.37 -0.90
CA ASP A 275 -17.99 7.65 -1.85
C ASP A 275 -18.87 8.57 -2.72
N LYS A 276 -18.95 9.87 -2.39
CA LYS A 276 -19.69 10.87 -3.18
C LYS A 276 -18.78 11.79 -3.98
N ILE A 277 -17.47 11.76 -3.70
CA ILE A 277 -16.46 12.61 -4.32
C ILE A 277 -15.77 11.86 -5.48
N PHE A 278 -15.69 10.53 -5.40
CA PHE A 278 -15.16 9.64 -6.43
C PHE A 278 -16.26 8.77 -7.04
#